data_AF-B4WT42-F1
#
_entry.id   AF-B4WT42-F1
#
_cell.length_a   1.000
_cell.length_b   1.000
_cell.length_c   1.000
_cell.angle_alpha   90.00
_cell.angle_beta   90.00
_cell.angle_gamma   90.00
#
_symmetry.space_group_name_H-M   'P 1'
#
loop_
_entity.id
_entity.type
_entity.pdbx_description
1 polymer ?
#
loop_
_entity_poly.entity_id
_entity_poly.type
_entity_poly.pdbx_seq_one_letter_code
_entity_poly.pdbx_strand_id
1 'polypeptide(L)'
;MNARKLGLTQSASPTIAKISERTGQRIDADRHRSNRGVTIAAPQRRDPLAEVWKRELEPILCREPRLKPTTLFEYLQEQYPGEYPQVLRTLQRRVREWKALHGPEPEVMFMLRHEPGVMRLSDFTKLKGMEITIGGEPFEHLIYHYRLAYSGCLGRHSLAPQSDAGSYRWQYAQIIQGGESFVALSERLQNALAASGGALKEHRTDSLSAAYRNSGGHRTKELTRFYDDLCEHYRMVPTRNNKGKANENGSVESPHGHLKNRIK
;
A
#
# COMPACT_ATOMS: atom_id res chain seq x y z
N MET A 1 2.55 -40.58 -2.44
CA MET A 1 1.86 -41.59 -1.61
C MET A 1 2.66 -42.90 -1.63
N ASN A 2 3.73 -42.98 -0.84
CA ASN A 2 4.52 -44.21 -0.77
C ASN A 2 4.03 -45.14 0.36
N ALA A 3 3.42 -44.58 1.42
CA ALA A 3 2.83 -45.34 2.52
C ALA A 3 1.85 -46.45 2.08
N ARG A 4 0.93 -46.15 1.14
CA ARG A 4 0.00 -47.14 0.58
C ARG A 4 0.71 -48.24 -0.23
N LYS A 5 1.77 -47.90 -0.97
CA LYS A 5 2.60 -48.89 -1.69
C LYS A 5 3.44 -49.76 -0.76
N LEU A 6 3.66 -49.31 0.48
CA LEU A 6 4.33 -50.02 1.56
C LEU A 6 3.35 -50.83 2.45
N GLY A 7 2.09 -51.02 2.02
CA GLY A 7 1.11 -51.87 2.70
C GLY A 7 0.41 -51.23 3.91
N LEU A 8 0.58 -49.94 4.17
CA LEU A 8 -0.03 -49.28 5.32
C LEU A 8 -1.55 -49.12 5.18
N THR A 9 -2.24 -49.22 6.33
CA THR A 9 -3.71 -49.15 6.42
C THR A 9 -4.27 -47.81 5.94
N GLN A 10 -5.58 -47.83 5.64
CA GLN A 10 -6.29 -46.69 5.05
C GLN A 10 -6.46 -45.50 6.02
N SER A 11 -6.30 -45.71 7.33
CA SER A 11 -6.28 -44.68 8.38
C SER A 11 -4.87 -44.13 8.67
N ALA A 12 -3.85 -44.99 8.64
CA ALA A 12 -2.46 -44.60 8.89
C ALA A 12 -1.88 -43.74 7.76
N SER A 13 -2.15 -44.12 6.50
CA SER A 13 -1.55 -43.46 5.33
C SER A 13 -1.95 -41.97 5.16
N PRO A 14 -3.22 -41.56 5.34
CA PRO A 14 -3.62 -40.15 5.29
C PRO A 14 -3.00 -39.33 6.44
N THR A 15 -2.92 -39.92 7.64
CA THR A 15 -2.35 -39.30 8.84
C THR A 15 -0.87 -38.96 8.65
N ILE A 16 -0.07 -39.89 8.11
CA ILE A 16 1.33 -39.66 7.74
C ILE A 16 1.46 -38.53 6.70
N ALA A 17 0.52 -38.46 5.76
CA ALA A 17 0.45 -37.41 4.74
C ALA A 17 -0.16 -36.08 5.24
N LYS A 18 -0.52 -35.97 6.53
CA LYS A 18 -1.17 -34.80 7.15
C LYS A 18 -2.46 -34.35 6.43
N ILE A 19 -3.23 -35.30 5.90
CA ILE A 19 -4.53 -35.07 5.25
C ILE A 19 -5.62 -35.90 5.93
N SER A 20 -6.88 -35.47 5.84
CA SER A 20 -7.98 -36.22 6.44
C SER A 20 -8.18 -37.58 5.77
N GLU A 21 -8.65 -38.57 6.54
CA GLU A 21 -8.94 -39.92 6.02
C GLU A 21 -9.89 -39.89 4.83
N ARG A 22 -10.95 -39.06 4.90
CA ARG A 22 -11.90 -38.83 3.81
C ARG A 22 -11.25 -38.26 2.55
N THR A 23 -10.15 -37.51 2.68
CA THR A 23 -9.35 -37.05 1.53
C THR A 23 -8.51 -38.19 0.98
N GLY A 24 -7.85 -38.98 1.83
CA GLY A 24 -7.11 -40.18 1.41
C GLY A 24 -7.98 -41.21 0.67
N GLN A 25 -9.14 -41.55 1.23
CA GLN A 25 -10.14 -42.43 0.59
C GLN A 25 -10.58 -41.93 -0.78
N ARG A 26 -10.79 -40.60 -0.94
CA ARG A 26 -11.13 -40.02 -2.25
C ARG A 26 -9.98 -40.09 -3.24
N ILE A 27 -8.73 -40.02 -2.78
CA ILE A 27 -7.56 -40.14 -3.65
C ILE A 27 -7.38 -41.61 -4.08
N ASP A 28 -7.43 -42.55 -3.14
CA ASP A 28 -7.36 -43.99 -3.41
C ASP A 28 -8.47 -44.49 -4.36
N ALA A 29 -9.67 -43.89 -4.29
CA ALA A 29 -10.81 -44.23 -5.14
C ALA A 29 -10.86 -43.46 -6.49
N ASP A 30 -9.80 -42.73 -6.85
CA ASP A 30 -9.72 -41.82 -8.02
C ASP A 30 -10.87 -40.79 -8.15
N ARG A 31 -11.58 -40.52 -7.04
CA ARG A 31 -12.59 -39.45 -6.89
C ARG A 31 -11.99 -38.13 -6.37
N HIS A 32 -10.67 -38.02 -6.41
CA HIS A 32 -9.96 -36.77 -6.24
C HIS A 32 -9.96 -36.01 -7.57
N ARG A 33 -10.06 -34.68 -7.54
CA ARG A 33 -9.82 -33.89 -8.75
C ARG A 33 -8.31 -33.84 -9.01
N SER A 34 -7.78 -34.91 -9.59
CA SER A 34 -6.43 -34.97 -10.19
C SER A 34 -6.24 -33.81 -11.18
N ASN A 35 -7.28 -33.53 -11.95
CA ASN A 35 -7.40 -32.38 -12.83
C ASN A 35 -7.56 -31.06 -12.07
N ARG A 36 -6.44 -30.52 -11.59
CA ARG A 36 -6.25 -29.06 -11.43
C ARG A 36 -6.01 -28.34 -12.76
N GLY A 37 -5.87 -29.07 -13.87
CA GLY A 37 -5.49 -28.53 -15.18
C GLY A 37 -6.32 -28.93 -16.40
N VAL A 38 -7.37 -29.77 -16.26
CA VAL A 38 -8.33 -29.92 -17.38
C VAL A 38 -9.22 -28.69 -17.40
N THR A 39 -8.83 -27.75 -18.27
CA THR A 39 -9.70 -26.71 -18.80
C THR A 39 -10.91 -27.40 -19.40
N ILE A 40 -12.05 -27.36 -18.69
CA ILE A 40 -13.35 -27.60 -19.33
C ILE A 40 -13.40 -26.59 -20.46
N ALA A 41 -13.43 -27.07 -21.71
CA ALA A 41 -13.49 -26.21 -22.87
C ALA A 41 -14.75 -25.34 -22.73
N ALA A 42 -14.56 -24.07 -22.41
CA ALA A 42 -15.67 -23.13 -22.37
C ALA A 42 -16.33 -23.13 -23.77
N PRO A 43 -17.65 -22.99 -23.86
CA PRO A 43 -18.31 -22.83 -25.15
C PRO A 43 -17.58 -21.75 -25.96
N GLN A 44 -17.36 -21.99 -27.26
CA GLN A 44 -16.79 -20.99 -28.17
C GLN A 44 -17.78 -19.81 -28.35
N ARG A 45 -17.93 -18.99 -27.31
CA ARG A 45 -18.46 -17.64 -27.45
C ARG A 45 -17.50 -16.90 -28.35
N ARG A 46 -17.97 -16.61 -29.57
CA ARG A 46 -17.30 -15.66 -30.45
C ARG A 46 -17.01 -14.41 -29.63
N ASP A 47 -15.75 -14.02 -29.63
CA ASP A 47 -15.32 -12.88 -28.84
C ASP A 47 -15.92 -11.60 -29.45
N PRO A 48 -16.74 -10.84 -28.71
CA PRO A 48 -17.44 -9.69 -29.26
C PRO A 48 -16.48 -8.59 -29.71
N LEU A 49 -15.28 -8.52 -29.12
CA LEU A 49 -14.30 -7.48 -29.44
C LEU A 49 -13.33 -7.86 -30.57
N ALA A 50 -13.44 -9.02 -31.22
CA ALA A 50 -12.40 -9.53 -32.11
C ALA A 50 -12.14 -8.62 -33.32
N GLU A 51 -13.21 -8.17 -33.96
CA GLU A 51 -13.20 -7.27 -35.12
C GLU A 51 -12.68 -5.88 -34.74
N VAL A 52 -13.37 -5.20 -33.81
CA VAL A 52 -13.08 -3.82 -33.40
C VAL A 52 -11.72 -3.68 -32.72
N TRP A 53 -11.24 -4.74 -32.03
CA TRP A 53 -9.90 -4.74 -31.43
C TRP A 53 -8.80 -4.53 -32.47
N LYS A 54 -8.79 -5.34 -33.53
CA LYS A 54 -7.77 -5.25 -34.59
C LYS A 54 -7.94 -3.99 -35.44
N ARG A 55 -9.18 -3.57 -35.68
CA ARG A 55 -9.50 -2.43 -36.57
C ARG A 55 -9.18 -1.07 -35.96
N GLU A 56 -9.45 -0.90 -34.67
CA GLU A 56 -9.46 0.42 -34.02
C GLU A 56 -8.65 0.45 -32.72
N LEU A 57 -8.93 -0.45 -31.78
CA LEU A 57 -8.39 -0.35 -30.42
C LEU A 57 -6.87 -0.59 -30.37
N GLU A 58 -6.36 -1.55 -31.14
CA GLU A 58 -4.94 -1.84 -31.27
C GLU A 58 -4.17 -0.69 -31.96
N PRO A 59 -4.60 -0.16 -33.14
CA PRO A 59 -4.02 1.06 -33.70
C PRO A 59 -4.03 2.27 -32.76
N ILE A 60 -5.08 2.47 -31.96
CA ILE A 60 -5.16 3.53 -30.96
C ILE A 60 -4.12 3.32 -29.85
N LEU A 61 -3.98 2.08 -29.34
CA LEU A 61 -2.96 1.72 -28.35
C LEU A 61 -1.53 1.85 -28.87
N CYS A 62 -1.27 1.50 -30.13
CA CYS A 62 0.03 1.69 -30.78
C CYS A 62 0.42 3.17 -30.86
N ARG A 63 -0.54 4.07 -31.04
CA ARG A 63 -0.31 5.54 -31.07
C ARG A 63 -0.11 6.14 -29.68
N GLU A 64 -0.91 5.73 -28.70
CA GLU A 64 -0.81 6.21 -27.32
C GLU A 64 -0.88 5.04 -26.30
N PRO A 65 0.25 4.38 -26.01
CA PRO A 65 0.32 3.26 -25.08
C PRO A 65 -0.09 3.62 -23.64
N ARG A 66 -0.20 4.90 -23.29
CA ARG A 66 -0.61 5.35 -21.95
C ARG A 66 -2.13 5.27 -21.73
N LEU A 67 -2.94 5.13 -22.78
CA LEU A 67 -4.41 5.09 -22.67
C LEU A 67 -4.89 4.04 -21.66
N LYS A 68 -5.95 4.40 -20.93
CA LYS A 68 -6.58 3.52 -19.93
C LYS A 68 -7.65 2.65 -20.61
N PRO A 69 -7.90 1.42 -20.11
CA PRO A 69 -9.00 0.60 -20.60
C PRO A 69 -10.37 1.27 -20.46
N THR A 70 -10.56 2.18 -19.49
CA THR A 70 -11.79 2.97 -19.35
C THR A 70 -11.99 3.93 -20.52
N THR A 71 -10.94 4.64 -20.93
CA THR A 71 -10.98 5.57 -22.08
C THR A 71 -11.25 4.85 -23.40
N LEU A 72 -10.71 3.65 -23.57
CA LEU A 72 -11.05 2.80 -24.71
C LEU A 72 -12.49 2.25 -24.64
N PHE A 73 -13.05 2.09 -23.45
CA PHE A 73 -14.46 1.70 -23.27
C PHE A 73 -15.41 2.86 -23.54
N GLU A 74 -15.08 4.06 -23.06
CA GLU A 74 -15.79 5.31 -23.37
C GLU A 74 -15.84 5.54 -24.90
N TYR A 75 -14.70 5.41 -25.59
CA TYR A 75 -14.63 5.45 -27.06
C TYR A 75 -15.56 4.42 -27.73
N LEU A 76 -15.60 3.16 -27.26
CA LEU A 76 -16.53 2.15 -27.78
C LEU A 76 -18.00 2.51 -27.54
N GLN A 77 -18.33 3.14 -26.41
CA GLN A 77 -19.70 3.56 -26.11
C GLN A 77 -20.15 4.76 -26.97
N GLU A 78 -19.22 5.64 -27.33
CA GLU A 78 -19.48 6.77 -28.24
C GLU A 78 -19.64 6.32 -29.70
N GLN A 79 -18.75 5.45 -30.19
CA GLN A 79 -18.78 4.99 -31.60
C GLN A 79 -19.81 3.89 -31.85
N TYR A 80 -20.12 3.05 -30.84
CA TYR A 80 -21.07 1.95 -30.96
C TYR A 80 -22.09 1.94 -29.79
N PRO A 81 -23.02 2.92 -29.75
CA PRO A 81 -24.01 3.01 -28.68
C PRO A 81 -24.84 1.73 -28.53
N GLY A 82 -24.72 1.08 -27.37
CA GLY A 82 -25.49 -0.11 -27.01
C GLY A 82 -24.93 -1.46 -27.48
N GLU A 83 -23.91 -1.50 -28.34
CA GLU A 83 -23.36 -2.76 -28.89
C GLU A 83 -22.45 -3.51 -27.90
N TYR A 84 -21.71 -2.77 -27.05
CA TYR A 84 -20.69 -3.32 -26.15
C TYR A 84 -20.92 -3.07 -24.64
N PRO A 85 -22.11 -3.35 -24.07
CA PRO A 85 -22.46 -2.89 -22.71
C PRO A 85 -21.67 -3.53 -21.56
N GLN A 86 -21.09 -4.72 -21.73
CA GLN A 86 -20.47 -5.50 -20.64
C GLN A 86 -19.02 -5.93 -20.91
N VAL A 87 -18.30 -5.24 -21.80
CA VAL A 87 -16.96 -5.68 -22.26
C VAL A 87 -15.79 -5.18 -21.41
N LEU A 88 -15.98 -4.26 -20.47
CA LEU A 88 -14.90 -3.56 -19.74
C LEU A 88 -13.88 -4.51 -19.09
N ARG A 89 -14.30 -5.62 -18.48
CA ARG A 89 -13.40 -6.65 -17.91
C ARG A 89 -12.53 -7.34 -18.98
N THR A 90 -13.12 -7.65 -20.14
CA THR A 90 -12.40 -8.26 -21.28
C THR A 90 -11.40 -7.28 -21.86
N LEU A 91 -11.81 -6.01 -22.02
CA LEU A 91 -10.99 -4.92 -22.51
C LEU A 91 -9.80 -4.64 -21.57
N GLN A 92 -10.04 -4.54 -20.25
CA GLN A 92 -8.99 -4.42 -19.24
C GLN A 92 -7.95 -5.55 -19.33
N ARG A 93 -8.40 -6.80 -19.53
CA ARG A 93 -7.50 -7.94 -19.69
C ARG A 93 -6.64 -7.81 -20.96
N ARG A 94 -7.26 -7.51 -22.11
CA ARG A 94 -6.55 -7.34 -23.39
C ARG A 94 -5.56 -6.21 -23.40
N VAL A 95 -5.95 -5.04 -22.87
CA VAL A 95 -5.04 -3.89 -22.74
C VAL A 95 -3.84 -4.25 -21.86
N ARG A 96 -4.04 -5.05 -20.79
CA ARG A 96 -2.95 -5.55 -19.96
C ARG A 96 -2.04 -6.54 -20.70
N GLU A 97 -2.62 -7.49 -21.45
CA GLU A 97 -1.88 -8.46 -22.28
C GLU A 97 -1.07 -7.73 -23.37
N TRP A 98 -1.71 -6.81 -24.10
CA TRP A 98 -1.05 -6.00 -25.14
C TRP A 98 0.07 -5.11 -24.57
N LYS A 99 -0.15 -4.44 -23.43
CA LYS A 99 0.91 -3.64 -22.78
C LYS A 99 2.07 -4.49 -22.26
N ALA A 100 1.86 -5.77 -21.95
CA ALA A 100 2.94 -6.68 -21.56
C ALA A 100 3.76 -7.21 -22.76
N LEU A 101 3.22 -7.13 -23.99
CA LEU A 101 3.87 -7.62 -25.22
C LEU A 101 4.46 -6.49 -26.08
N HIS A 102 3.77 -5.34 -26.14
CA HIS A 102 4.08 -4.22 -27.04
C HIS A 102 4.12 -2.85 -26.33
N GLY A 103 3.83 -2.82 -25.03
CA GLY A 103 3.91 -1.58 -24.25
C GLY A 103 5.36 -1.14 -24.02
N PRO A 104 5.58 0.10 -23.55
CA PRO A 104 6.89 0.52 -23.08
C PRO A 104 7.37 -0.40 -21.96
N GLU A 105 8.68 -0.62 -21.88
CA GLU A 105 9.27 -1.45 -20.84
C GLU A 105 8.79 -1.00 -19.45
N PRO A 106 8.36 -1.93 -18.57
CA PRO A 106 7.90 -1.58 -17.25
C PRO A 106 9.07 -0.99 -16.45
N GLU A 107 8.85 0.17 -15.82
CA GLU A 107 9.83 0.79 -14.92
C GLU A 107 10.26 -0.22 -13.85
N VAL A 108 11.58 -0.41 -13.69
CA VAL A 108 12.13 -1.38 -12.74
C VAL A 108 11.89 -0.90 -11.32
N MET A 109 10.83 -1.41 -10.69
CA MET A 109 10.44 -1.07 -9.32
C MET A 109 11.14 -2.01 -8.32
N PHE A 110 11.99 -1.44 -7.47
CA PHE A 110 12.52 -2.14 -6.30
C PHE A 110 11.54 -2.09 -5.14
N MET A 111 11.43 -3.19 -4.40
CA MET A 111 10.58 -3.25 -3.21
C MET A 111 11.20 -2.43 -2.08
N LEU A 112 10.55 -1.32 -1.70
CA LEU A 112 10.94 -0.54 -0.53
C LEU A 112 10.71 -1.38 0.74
N ARG A 113 11.81 -1.84 1.35
CA ARG A 113 11.78 -2.53 2.64
C ARG A 113 12.07 -1.52 3.74
N HIS A 114 11.14 -1.42 4.69
CA HIS A 114 11.41 -0.78 5.98
C HIS A 114 11.83 -1.88 6.95
N GLU A 115 12.88 -1.62 7.73
CA GLU A 115 13.36 -2.54 8.77
C GLU A 115 12.86 -2.12 10.16
N PRO A 116 12.63 -3.06 11.10
CA PRO A 116 12.28 -2.73 12.48
C PRO A 116 13.33 -1.83 13.13
N GLY A 117 12.90 -0.82 13.89
CA GLY A 117 13.81 0.06 14.63
C GLY A 117 14.63 1.04 13.78
N VAL A 118 14.52 1.02 12.45
CA VAL A 118 15.28 1.92 11.57
C VAL A 118 14.60 3.28 11.42
N MET A 119 13.39 3.34 10.86
CA MET A 119 12.76 4.59 10.43
C MET A 119 11.43 4.88 11.17
N ARG A 120 11.30 6.10 11.69
CA ARG A 120 10.02 6.72 12.08
C ARG A 120 9.72 7.93 11.20
N LEU A 121 8.44 8.29 11.14
CA LEU A 121 7.86 9.34 10.32
C LEU A 121 7.14 10.33 11.24
N SER A 122 7.38 11.63 11.06
CA SER A 122 6.73 12.72 11.79
C SER A 122 6.18 13.77 10.83
N ASP A 123 4.92 14.11 10.98
CA ASP A 123 4.24 15.12 10.16
C ASP A 123 3.24 15.95 10.97
N PHE A 124 2.91 17.16 10.50
CA PHE A 124 1.83 17.99 11.03
C PHE A 124 0.67 17.99 10.05
N THR A 125 -0.55 17.80 10.55
CA THR A 125 -1.71 17.71 9.68
C THR A 125 -2.91 18.46 10.25
N LYS A 126 -3.49 19.38 9.46
CA LYS A 126 -4.77 20.03 9.80
C LYS A 126 -5.91 19.06 9.48
N LEU A 127 -6.84 18.91 10.43
CA LEU A 127 -8.09 18.19 10.21
C LEU A 127 -8.99 19.08 9.33
N LYS A 128 -9.48 18.54 8.19
CA LYS A 128 -10.30 19.30 7.24
C LYS A 128 -11.75 18.82 7.30
N GLY A 129 -12.69 19.75 7.47
CA GLY A 129 -14.13 19.46 7.54
C GLY A 129 -14.59 18.92 8.90
N MET A 130 -13.94 19.33 9.98
CA MET A 130 -14.45 19.31 11.36
C MET A 130 -13.94 20.58 12.03
N GLU A 131 -14.81 21.26 12.76
CA GLU A 131 -14.47 22.40 13.60
C GLU A 131 -14.48 21.93 15.05
N ILE A 132 -13.38 22.14 15.76
CA ILE A 132 -13.30 21.86 17.20
C ILE A 132 -13.59 23.18 17.90
N THR A 133 -14.51 23.20 18.84
CA THR A 133 -14.78 24.38 19.68
C THR A 133 -14.34 24.13 21.12
N ILE A 134 -13.83 25.16 21.78
CA ILE A 134 -13.48 25.14 23.21
C ILE A 134 -14.17 26.33 23.86
N GLY A 135 -15.06 26.06 24.83
CA GLY A 135 -15.86 27.11 25.47
C GLY A 135 -16.88 27.79 24.54
N GLY A 136 -17.18 27.21 23.38
CA GLY A 136 -18.05 27.77 22.34
C GLY A 136 -17.31 28.44 21.18
N GLU A 137 -16.04 28.82 21.38
CA GLU A 137 -15.23 29.49 20.35
C GLU A 137 -14.50 28.49 19.44
N PRO A 138 -14.34 28.78 18.13
CA PRO A 138 -13.54 28.00 17.20
C PRO A 138 -12.06 27.84 17.64
N PHE A 139 -11.59 26.61 17.68
CA PHE A 139 -10.22 26.28 18.08
C PHE A 139 -9.36 25.87 16.87
N GLU A 140 -8.49 26.79 16.45
CA GLU A 140 -7.44 26.53 15.47
C GLU A 140 -6.43 25.50 16.02
N HIS A 141 -6.40 24.32 15.40
CA HIS A 141 -5.58 23.20 15.83
C HIS A 141 -4.78 22.56 14.69
N LEU A 142 -3.61 22.03 15.05
CA LEU A 142 -2.85 21.09 14.23
C LEU A 142 -2.72 19.76 14.97
N ILE A 143 -2.64 18.67 14.22
CA ILE A 143 -2.37 17.34 14.78
C ILE A 143 -0.95 16.95 14.38
N TYR A 144 -0.06 16.80 15.36
CA TYR A 144 1.20 16.09 15.17
C TYR A 144 0.90 14.60 15.08
N HIS A 145 1.42 13.93 14.05
CA HIS A 145 1.28 12.51 13.84
C HIS A 145 2.66 11.87 13.66
N TYR A 146 2.96 10.91 14.54
CA TYR A 146 4.19 10.15 14.59
C TYR A 146 3.91 8.67 14.37
N ARG A 147 4.76 8.00 13.60
CA ARG A 147 4.57 6.60 13.20
C ARG A 147 5.88 5.86 13.00
N LEU A 148 5.91 4.58 13.36
CA LEU A 148 6.99 3.65 13.01
C LEU A 148 6.76 3.12 11.58
N ALA A 149 7.70 3.33 10.66
CA ALA A 149 7.52 2.98 9.25
C ALA A 149 7.26 1.48 9.06
N TYR A 150 8.04 0.63 9.74
CA TYR A 150 7.88 -0.83 9.74
C TYR A 150 6.48 -1.30 10.15
N SER A 151 5.89 -0.68 11.18
CA SER A 151 4.55 -1.02 11.68
C SER A 151 3.45 -0.72 10.64
N GLY A 152 3.66 0.23 9.74
CA GLY A 152 2.77 0.46 8.61
C GLY A 152 2.79 -0.65 7.55
N CYS A 153 3.90 -1.39 7.45
CA CYS A 153 4.16 -2.37 6.40
C CYS A 153 3.84 -3.82 6.80
N LEU A 154 3.61 -4.09 8.09
CA LEU A 154 3.18 -5.40 8.57
C LEU A 154 1.77 -5.74 8.04
N GLY A 155 1.73 -6.60 7.02
CA GLY A 155 0.49 -7.16 6.50
C GLY A 155 -0.17 -8.10 7.50
N ARG A 156 -1.50 -8.24 7.43
CA ARG A 156 -2.32 -9.07 8.34
C ARG A 156 -1.94 -10.56 8.37
N HIS A 157 -1.11 -11.02 7.44
CA HIS A 157 -0.61 -12.40 7.31
C HIS A 157 0.83 -12.60 7.80
N SER A 158 1.53 -11.54 8.23
CA SER A 158 2.94 -11.60 8.64
C SER A 158 3.15 -11.85 10.14
N LEU A 159 2.07 -11.99 10.90
CA LEU A 159 2.08 -12.23 12.35
C LEU A 159 1.40 -13.57 12.67
N ALA A 160 1.81 -14.20 13.77
CA ALA A 160 1.38 -15.55 14.12
C ALA A 160 -0.14 -15.65 14.38
N PRO A 161 -0.80 -16.79 14.07
CA PRO A 161 -2.27 -16.87 13.96
C PRO A 161 -3.09 -16.74 15.26
N GLN A 162 -2.46 -16.43 16.40
CA GLN A 162 -3.05 -16.49 17.74
C GLN A 162 -2.90 -15.20 18.56
N SER A 163 -2.40 -14.12 17.96
CA SER A 163 -2.49 -12.80 18.59
C SER A 163 -3.80 -12.12 18.17
N ASP A 164 -4.48 -11.43 19.10
CA ASP A 164 -5.61 -10.53 18.84
C ASP A 164 -5.16 -9.24 18.11
N ALA A 165 -4.32 -9.43 17.09
CA ALA A 165 -3.61 -8.45 16.33
C ALA A 165 -4.52 -7.75 15.32
N GLY A 166 -5.44 -6.95 15.83
CA GLY A 166 -6.01 -5.84 15.06
C GLY A 166 -4.89 -4.98 14.50
N SER A 167 -4.59 -5.15 13.19
CA SER A 167 -3.64 -4.39 12.37
C SER A 167 -2.66 -3.52 13.17
N TYR A 168 -1.54 -4.11 13.65
CA TYR A 168 -0.48 -3.43 14.40
C TYR A 168 0.16 -2.27 13.59
N ARG A 169 -0.53 -1.14 13.54
CA ARG A 169 -0.11 0.16 13.01
C ARG A 169 0.02 1.09 14.21
N TRP A 170 1.09 0.90 14.98
CA TRP A 170 1.40 1.77 16.09
C TRP A 170 1.62 3.19 15.55
N GLN A 171 0.92 4.13 16.16
CA GLN A 171 0.92 5.55 15.81
C GLN A 171 0.67 6.36 17.07
N TYR A 172 1.33 7.51 17.17
CA TYR A 172 1.10 8.50 18.20
C TYR A 172 0.55 9.76 17.54
N ALA A 173 -0.48 10.35 18.12
CA ALA A 173 -1.07 11.59 17.64
C ALA A 173 -1.33 12.51 18.82
N GLN A 174 -0.96 13.78 18.70
CA GLN A 174 -1.19 14.78 19.73
C GLN A 174 -1.61 16.12 19.10
N ILE A 175 -2.62 16.76 19.72
CA ILE A 175 -3.14 18.05 19.28
C ILE A 175 -2.17 19.16 19.72
N ILE A 176 -1.99 20.15 18.86
CA ILE A 176 -1.18 21.35 19.09
C ILE A 176 -2.08 22.58 18.99
N GLN A 177 -1.91 23.47 19.96
CA GLN A 177 -2.43 24.82 19.95
C GLN A 177 -1.44 25.74 19.21
N GLY A 178 -1.89 26.39 18.14
CA GLY A 178 -1.04 27.25 17.30
C GLY A 178 -0.36 26.53 16.13
N GLY A 179 0.68 27.18 15.58
CA GLY A 179 1.31 26.80 14.31
C GLY A 179 2.47 25.80 14.42
N GLU A 180 2.98 25.40 13.26
CA GLU A 180 4.19 24.58 13.14
C GLU A 180 5.40 25.35 13.70
N SER A 181 5.97 24.86 14.80
CA SER A 181 7.12 25.48 15.47
C SER A 181 8.10 24.42 15.97
N PHE A 182 9.35 24.82 16.22
CA PHE A 182 10.35 23.90 16.77
C PHE A 182 9.94 23.33 18.14
N VAL A 183 9.36 24.16 19.02
CA VAL A 183 8.87 23.72 20.34
C VAL A 183 7.76 22.67 20.20
N ALA A 184 6.81 22.92 19.29
CA ALA A 184 5.76 21.96 18.98
C ALA A 184 6.28 20.69 18.28
N LEU A 185 7.46 20.71 17.66
CA LEU A 185 8.11 19.50 17.13
C LEU A 185 8.85 18.74 18.23
N SER A 186 9.67 19.41 19.04
CA SER A 186 10.56 18.78 20.01
C SER A 186 9.81 18.14 21.19
N GLU A 187 8.84 18.86 21.77
CA GLU A 187 8.00 18.35 22.86
C GLU A 187 7.19 17.11 22.41
N ARG A 188 6.59 17.20 21.22
CA ARG A 188 5.73 16.14 20.68
C ARG A 188 6.54 14.93 20.23
N LEU A 189 7.73 15.14 19.66
CA LEU A 189 8.68 14.07 19.35
C LEU A 189 9.16 13.38 20.64
N GLN A 190 9.56 14.12 21.67
CA GLN A 190 9.95 13.55 22.98
C GLN A 190 8.83 12.66 23.56
N ASN A 191 7.60 13.15 23.61
CA ASN A 191 6.45 12.38 24.09
C ASN A 191 6.23 11.11 23.25
N ALA A 192 6.37 11.22 21.92
CA ALA A 192 6.18 10.11 21.01
C ALA A 192 7.29 9.05 21.11
N LEU A 193 8.54 9.47 21.37
CA LEU A 193 9.69 8.58 21.62
C LEU A 193 9.52 7.82 22.94
N ALA A 194 9.06 8.51 24.00
CA ALA A 194 8.70 7.88 25.27
C ALA A 194 7.57 6.85 25.08
N ALA A 195 6.51 7.22 24.34
CA ALA A 195 5.41 6.33 24.03
C ALA A 195 5.80 5.14 23.13
N SER A 196 6.79 5.28 22.24
CA SER A 196 7.35 4.16 21.46
C SER A 196 8.41 3.34 22.20
N GLY A 197 8.73 3.68 23.46
CA GLY A 197 9.72 2.97 24.27
C GLY A 197 11.18 3.19 23.85
N GLY A 198 11.47 4.24 23.07
CA GLY A 198 12.83 4.57 22.64
C GLY A 198 12.94 5.27 21.29
N ALA A 199 14.17 5.65 20.95
CA ALA A 199 14.53 6.28 19.69
C ALA A 199 15.01 5.25 18.65
N LEU A 200 14.50 5.42 17.42
CA LEU A 200 14.94 4.70 16.23
C LEU A 200 16.18 5.37 15.61
N LYS A 201 16.81 4.72 14.63
CA LYS A 201 18.02 5.25 13.97
C LYS A 201 17.76 6.52 13.16
N GLU A 202 16.62 6.61 12.47
CA GLU A 202 16.31 7.69 11.53
C GLU A 202 15.05 8.46 11.94
N HIS A 203 15.07 9.78 11.79
CA HIS A 203 13.89 10.63 11.95
C HIS A 203 13.56 11.30 10.61
N ARG A 204 12.45 10.89 9.98
CA ARG A 204 11.98 11.50 8.74
C ARG A 204 10.83 12.46 9.00
N THR A 205 10.96 13.68 8.50
CA THR A 205 9.91 14.69 8.54
C THR A 205 9.93 15.54 7.26
N ASP A 206 8.76 16.01 6.81
CA ASP A 206 8.64 16.99 5.72
C ASP A 206 8.14 18.36 6.23
N SER A 207 8.12 18.56 7.55
CA SER A 207 7.69 19.79 8.23
C SER A 207 8.69 20.92 7.99
N LEU A 208 8.49 21.59 6.85
CA LEU A 208 9.37 22.56 6.19
C LEU A 208 9.71 23.84 6.98
N SER A 209 9.02 24.08 8.09
CA SER A 209 9.04 25.29 8.91
C SER A 209 9.82 25.10 10.22
N ALA A 210 9.60 23.98 10.91
CA ALA A 210 10.18 23.66 12.21
C ALA A 210 11.57 23.00 12.10
N ALA A 211 11.76 22.11 11.13
CA ALA A 211 12.97 21.31 10.97
C ALA A 211 14.00 21.89 9.97
N TYR A 212 13.57 22.78 9.07
CA TYR A 212 14.38 23.27 7.96
C TYR A 212 14.28 24.79 7.81
N ARG A 213 15.39 25.43 7.46
CA ARG A 213 15.41 26.86 7.11
C ARG A 213 14.79 27.09 5.74
N ASN A 214 13.98 28.13 5.61
CA ASN A 214 13.48 28.61 4.32
C ASN A 214 14.56 29.41 3.55
N SER A 215 15.69 28.78 3.23
CA SER A 215 16.63 29.33 2.27
C SER A 215 16.01 29.35 0.87
N GLY A 216 15.91 30.54 0.27
CA GLY A 216 15.32 30.74 -1.05
C GLY A 216 16.12 30.01 -2.15
N GLY A 217 15.43 29.26 -3.00
CA GLY A 217 16.00 28.67 -4.23
C GLY A 217 16.94 27.48 -4.08
N HIS A 218 17.60 27.25 -2.94
CA HIS A 218 18.56 26.14 -2.82
C HIS A 218 17.86 24.77 -2.75
N ARG A 219 18.36 23.80 -3.55
CA ARG A 219 17.88 22.40 -3.57
C ARG A 219 18.02 21.71 -2.21
N THR A 220 19.01 22.10 -1.44
CA THR A 220 19.25 21.64 -0.06
C THR A 220 18.88 22.77 0.90
N LYS A 221 17.78 22.60 1.64
CA LYS A 221 17.47 23.45 2.79
C LYS A 221 18.32 22.97 3.97
N GLU A 222 19.07 23.88 4.58
CA GLU A 222 19.76 23.58 5.84
C GLU A 222 18.75 23.19 6.91
N LEU A 223 19.15 22.26 7.79
CA LEU A 223 18.41 22.01 9.02
C LEU A 223 18.42 23.29 9.88
N THR A 224 17.39 23.49 10.68
CA THR A 224 17.51 24.42 11.82
C THR A 224 18.51 23.81 12.81
N ARG A 225 19.47 24.60 13.32
CA ARG A 225 20.47 24.11 14.30
C ARG A 225 19.79 23.33 15.43
N PHE A 226 18.72 23.89 16.00
CA PHE A 226 17.92 23.26 17.05
C PHE A 226 17.38 21.86 16.68
N TYR A 227 17.04 21.60 15.41
CA TYR A 227 16.58 20.28 14.97
C TYR A 227 17.74 19.30 14.74
N ASP A 228 18.92 19.80 14.36
CA ASP A 228 20.16 19.02 14.30
C ASP A 228 20.62 18.63 15.72
N ASP A 229 20.67 19.59 16.64
CA ASP A 229 20.97 19.41 18.07
C ASP A 229 20.00 18.39 18.73
N LEU A 230 18.70 18.47 18.39
CA LEU A 230 17.68 17.53 18.84
C LEU A 230 17.90 16.12 18.28
N CYS A 231 18.34 16.02 17.02
CA CYS A 231 18.68 14.74 16.39
C CYS A 231 19.93 14.14 17.04
N GLU A 232 20.97 14.92 17.28
CA GLU A 232 22.18 14.48 17.98
C GLU A 232 21.87 13.99 19.41
N HIS A 233 21.08 14.75 20.18
CA HIS A 233 20.69 14.41 21.55
C HIS A 233 20.07 13.00 21.67
N TYR A 234 19.13 12.67 20.76
CA TYR A 234 18.49 11.35 20.71
C TYR A 234 19.23 10.33 19.82
N ARG A 235 20.43 10.67 19.31
CA ARG A 235 21.27 9.84 18.41
C ARG A 235 20.54 9.38 17.15
N MET A 236 19.81 10.31 16.54
CA MET A 236 18.94 10.12 15.38
C MET A 236 19.61 10.72 14.13
N VAL A 237 19.52 10.03 13.00
CA VAL A 237 19.89 10.60 11.69
C VAL A 237 18.65 11.29 11.10
N PRO A 238 18.68 12.61 10.85
CA PRO A 238 17.58 13.29 10.18
C PRO A 238 17.56 12.90 8.69
N THR A 239 16.44 12.39 8.20
CA THR A 239 16.26 12.07 6.78
C THR A 239 15.09 12.85 6.19
N ARG A 240 15.17 13.14 4.89
CA ARG A 240 14.12 13.82 4.14
C ARG A 240 13.51 12.90 3.10
N ASN A 241 12.32 13.25 2.64
CA ASN A 241 11.70 12.65 1.47
C ASN A 241 12.12 13.37 0.16
N ASN A 242 12.21 12.64 -0.94
CA ASN A 242 12.62 13.17 -2.24
C ASN A 242 11.42 13.83 -2.94
N LYS A 243 11.42 15.18 -3.03
CA LYS A 243 10.36 15.93 -3.72
C LYS A 243 10.20 15.42 -5.16
N GLY A 244 8.98 14.98 -5.50
CA GLY A 244 8.60 14.50 -6.83
C GLY A 244 8.55 12.98 -7.01
N LYS A 245 8.97 12.17 -6.01
CA LYS A 245 8.90 10.71 -6.08
C LYS A 245 7.77 10.14 -5.22
N ALA A 246 6.54 10.19 -5.73
CA ALA A 246 5.34 9.67 -5.04
C ALA A 246 5.49 8.21 -4.54
N ASN A 247 6.29 7.39 -5.23
CA ASN A 247 6.58 6.00 -4.86
C ASN A 247 7.30 5.86 -3.50
N GLU A 248 8.10 6.86 -3.08
CA GLU A 248 8.76 6.89 -1.76
C GLU A 248 7.81 7.46 -0.69
N ASN A 249 6.85 8.32 -1.07
CA ASN A 249 5.85 8.96 -0.20
C ASN A 249 4.71 8.05 0.29
N GLY A 250 4.46 6.91 -0.36
CA GLY A 250 3.29 6.06 -0.06
C GLY A 250 3.20 5.59 1.40
N SER A 251 4.35 5.49 2.09
CA SER A 251 4.46 5.18 3.52
C SER A 251 3.95 6.29 4.45
N VAL A 252 3.70 7.50 3.93
CA VAL A 252 3.24 8.70 4.64
C VAL A 252 1.81 9.06 4.26
N GLU A 253 1.48 9.14 2.97
CA GLU A 253 0.23 9.78 2.50
C GLU A 253 -1.04 8.98 2.82
N SER A 254 -1.09 7.68 2.46
CA SER A 254 -2.23 6.80 2.77
C SER A 254 -2.54 6.70 4.28
N PRO A 255 -1.54 6.55 5.17
CA PRO A 255 -1.70 6.66 6.62
C PRO A 255 -2.45 7.88 7.15
N HIS A 256 -2.18 9.08 6.63
CA HIS A 256 -2.81 10.31 7.13
C HIS A 256 -4.30 10.36 6.81
N GLY A 257 -4.71 9.85 5.64
CA GLY A 257 -6.13 9.65 5.32
C GLY A 257 -6.83 8.72 6.31
N HIS A 258 -6.20 7.61 6.68
CA HIS A 258 -6.75 6.68 7.67
C HIS A 258 -6.90 7.27 9.08
N LEU A 259 -5.99 8.16 9.52
CA LEU A 259 -6.15 8.85 10.81
C LEU A 259 -7.35 9.81 10.76
N LYS A 260 -7.44 10.66 9.72
CA LYS A 260 -8.52 11.65 9.59
C LYS A 260 -9.90 10.99 9.47
N ASN A 261 -9.99 9.86 8.78
CA ASN A 261 -11.23 9.08 8.64
C ASN A 261 -11.61 8.25 9.88
N ARG A 262 -10.79 8.23 10.94
CA ARG A 262 -11.10 7.61 12.24
C ARG A 262 -11.47 8.62 13.33
N ILE A 263 -11.23 9.90 13.08
CA ILE A 263 -11.57 11.02 13.97
C ILE A 263 -12.94 11.61 13.58
N LYS A 264 -13.30 11.49 12.29
CA LYS A 264 -14.66 11.64 11.77
C LYS A 264 -15.50 10.40 12.07
#